data_AF-L1IGX2-F1
#
_entry.id   AF-L1IGX2-F1
#
_cell.length_a   1.000
_cell.length_b   1.000
_cell.length_c   1.000
_cell.angle_alpha   90.00
_cell.angle_beta   90.00
_cell.angle_gamma   90.00
#
_symmetry.space_group_name_H-M   'P 1'
#
loop_
_entity.id
_entity.type
_entity.pdbx_description
1 polymer ?
#
loop_
_entity_poly.entity_id
_entity_poly.type
_entity_poly.pdbx_seq_one_letter_code
_entity_poly.pdbx_strand_id
1 'polypeptide(L)'
;AFASGYSIGIKKDVPSSYSVFRFGGFMVSEESATSSFPRPALPLQIYEFESCPFCRKVREAVAILDLDVEFLPCPKGGGVYRAQVQEMGGKQQFPFLVDPNTGTKMYESDDIVDYLFRNYGDGLVP
;
A
#
# COMPACT_ATOMS: atom_id res chain seq x y z
N ALA A 1 -0.84 9.43 6.94
CA ALA A 1 -2.31 9.51 6.88
C ALA A 1 -2.89 8.16 7.31
N PHE A 2 -4.15 8.12 7.76
CA PHE A 2 -4.88 6.85 7.91
C PHE A 2 -5.23 6.29 6.51
N ALA A 3 -5.98 5.19 6.46
CA ALA A 3 -6.46 4.61 5.20
C ALA A 3 -7.19 5.66 4.35
N SER A 4 -7.12 5.52 3.03
CA SER A 4 -7.76 6.44 2.10
C SER A 4 -9.28 6.51 2.34
N GLY A 5 -9.80 7.74 2.37
CA GLY A 5 -11.20 8.02 2.66
C GLY A 5 -11.64 7.72 4.10
N TYR A 6 -10.70 7.64 5.06
CA TYR A 6 -11.02 7.37 6.46
C TYR A 6 -11.96 8.44 7.04
N SER A 7 -13.05 8.00 7.68
CA SER A 7 -14.04 8.86 8.34
C SER A 7 -14.62 8.21 9.60
N ILE A 8 -15.07 9.05 10.53
CA ILE A 8 -15.71 8.65 11.79
C ILE A 8 -17.14 9.17 11.81
N GLY A 9 -18.08 8.31 12.18
CA GLY A 9 -19.50 8.66 12.27
C GLY A 9 -20.18 8.08 13.51
N ILE A 10 -21.30 8.69 13.90
CA ILE A 10 -22.17 8.18 14.96
C ILE A 10 -23.40 7.54 14.30
N LYS A 11 -23.64 6.27 14.59
CA LYS A 11 -24.77 5.48 14.08
C LYS A 11 -25.56 4.89 15.25
N LYS A 12 -26.79 4.45 15.01
CA LYS A 12 -27.52 3.65 15.99
C LYS A 12 -26.82 2.30 16.16
N ASP A 13 -26.76 1.81 17.38
CA ASP A 13 -26.05 0.57 17.70
C ASP A 13 -26.71 -0.63 16.99
N VAL A 14 -25.89 -1.40 16.28
CA VAL A 14 -26.29 -2.62 15.58
C VAL A 14 -25.39 -3.77 16.07
N PRO A 15 -25.94 -4.84 16.66
CA PRO A 15 -25.14 -5.86 17.37
C PRO A 15 -24.08 -6.56 16.53
N SER A 16 -24.29 -6.69 15.21
CA SER A 16 -23.41 -7.42 14.30
C SER A 16 -22.37 -6.54 13.58
N SER A 17 -22.36 -5.23 13.84
CA SER A 17 -21.48 -4.29 13.14
C SER A 17 -20.23 -3.95 13.97
N TYR A 18 -19.10 -3.69 13.30
CA TYR A 18 -17.87 -3.22 13.93
C TYR A 18 -18.06 -1.80 14.48
N SER A 19 -17.58 -1.54 15.69
CA SER A 19 -17.66 -0.22 16.35
C SER A 19 -16.43 0.01 17.23
N VAL A 20 -15.92 1.23 17.26
CA VAL A 20 -14.83 1.63 18.17
C VAL A 20 -15.35 1.79 19.60
N PHE A 21 -16.58 2.30 19.72
CA PHE A 21 -17.19 2.60 21.01
C PHE A 21 -18.71 2.48 20.92
N ARG A 22 -19.35 2.01 22.00
CA ARG A 22 -20.82 1.91 22.14
C ARG A 22 -21.27 2.59 23.42
N PHE A 23 -22.25 3.48 23.33
CA PHE A 23 -22.85 4.13 24.49
C PHE A 23 -24.29 4.60 24.21
N GLY A 24 -25.21 4.31 25.14
CA GLY A 24 -26.57 4.85 25.11
C GLY A 24 -27.38 4.50 23.85
N GLY A 25 -27.16 3.33 23.23
CA GLY A 25 -27.84 2.93 21.99
C GLY A 25 -27.25 3.56 20.72
N PHE A 26 -26.15 4.28 20.84
CA PHE A 26 -25.35 4.79 19.74
C PHE A 26 -24.00 4.08 19.68
N MET A 27 -23.47 3.93 18.48
CA MET A 27 -22.14 3.41 18.22
C MET A 27 -21.32 4.41 17.39
N VAL A 28 -20.02 4.46 17.65
CA VAL A 28 -19.05 5.16 16.82
C VAL A 28 -18.50 4.15 15.82
N SER A 29 -18.75 4.42 14.53
CA SER A 29 -18.25 3.61 13.42
C SER A 29 -17.10 4.31 12.71
N GLU A 30 -16.09 3.55 12.33
CA GLU A 30 -15.02 3.97 11.43
C GLU A 30 -15.25 3.34 10.06
N GLU A 31 -15.06 4.11 9.00
CA GLU A 31 -15.18 3.66 7.62
C GLU A 31 -13.99 4.17 6.81
N SER A 32 -13.59 3.40 5.79
CA SER A 32 -12.60 3.80 4.79
C SER A 32 -13.17 3.57 3.40
N ALA A 33 -12.62 4.30 2.41
CA ALA A 33 -12.97 4.10 1.01
C ALA A 33 -12.21 2.92 0.37
N THR A 34 -11.23 2.35 1.07
CA THR A 34 -10.34 1.30 0.53
C THR A 34 -11.10 0.11 -0.06
N SER A 35 -12.15 -0.36 0.61
CA SER A 35 -12.98 -1.48 0.13
C SER A 35 -13.68 -1.25 -1.21
N SER A 36 -13.83 0.02 -1.63
CA SER A 36 -14.45 0.38 -2.91
C SER A 36 -13.47 0.39 -4.10
N PHE A 37 -12.16 0.38 -3.82
CA PHE A 37 -11.12 0.39 -4.86
C PHE A 37 -10.79 -1.01 -5.37
N PRO A 38 -10.29 -1.13 -6.61
CA PRO A 38 -9.77 -2.39 -7.12
C PRO A 38 -8.70 -2.97 -6.19
N ARG A 39 -8.80 -4.27 -5.91
CA ARG A 39 -7.82 -4.99 -5.08
C ARG A 39 -6.99 -5.91 -5.98
N PRO A 40 -5.66 -5.97 -5.80
CA PRO A 40 -4.83 -6.87 -6.58
C PRO A 40 -5.19 -8.32 -6.26
N ALA A 41 -5.30 -9.17 -7.29
CA ALA A 41 -5.61 -10.59 -7.12
C ALA A 41 -4.39 -11.40 -6.66
N LEU A 42 -3.20 -10.96 -7.08
CA LEU A 42 -1.90 -11.45 -6.63
C LEU A 42 -1.16 -10.34 -5.88
N PRO A 43 -0.44 -10.66 -4.79
CA PRO A 43 0.27 -9.65 -4.01
C PRO A 43 1.29 -8.91 -4.86
N LEU A 44 1.36 -7.59 -4.71
CA LEU A 44 2.38 -6.79 -5.37
C LEU A 44 3.73 -7.09 -4.75
N GLN A 45 4.80 -7.06 -5.54
CA GLN A 45 6.15 -7.31 -5.05
C GLN A 45 6.91 -5.98 -5.01
N ILE A 46 7.39 -5.60 -3.83
CA ILE A 46 8.15 -4.36 -3.65
C ILE A 46 9.53 -4.68 -3.09
N TYR A 47 10.54 -4.47 -3.91
CA TYR A 47 11.94 -4.61 -3.54
C TYR A 47 12.41 -3.33 -2.87
N GLU A 48 12.73 -3.41 -1.58
CA GLU A 48 12.98 -2.24 -0.76
C GLU A 48 13.89 -2.53 0.43
N PHE A 49 14.25 -1.51 1.22
CA PHE A 49 15.02 -1.71 2.45
C PHE A 49 14.77 -0.58 3.46
N GLU A 50 14.78 -0.94 4.74
CA GLU A 50 14.33 -0.10 5.87
C GLU A 50 14.96 1.30 5.94
N SER A 51 16.26 1.42 5.65
CA SER A 51 16.97 2.70 5.77
C SER A 51 16.82 3.64 4.57
N CYS A 52 15.96 3.29 3.59
CA CYS A 52 15.73 4.10 2.40
C CYS A 52 14.54 5.05 2.57
N PRO A 53 14.74 6.39 2.48
CA PRO A 53 13.63 7.34 2.56
C PRO A 53 12.63 7.21 1.39
N PHE A 54 13.10 6.84 0.20
CA PHE A 54 12.24 6.63 -0.98
C PHE A 54 11.36 5.38 -0.83
N CYS A 55 11.90 4.32 -0.24
CA CYS A 55 11.12 3.12 0.07
C CYS A 55 10.06 3.39 1.14
N ARG A 56 10.39 4.22 2.15
CA ARG A 56 9.42 4.67 3.14
C ARG A 56 8.22 5.36 2.47
N LYS A 57 8.43 6.19 1.45
CA LYS A 57 7.34 6.84 0.70
C LYS A 57 6.38 5.82 0.08
N VAL A 58 6.91 4.78 -0.57
CA VAL A 58 6.10 3.70 -1.17
C VAL A 58 5.36 2.90 -0.10
N ARG A 59 6.00 2.60 1.04
CA ARG A 59 5.34 1.92 2.16
C ARG A 59 4.17 2.71 2.73
N GLU A 60 4.33 4.03 2.86
CA GLU A 60 3.25 4.90 3.32
C GLU A 60 2.07 4.87 2.33
N ALA A 61 2.33 4.90 1.02
CA ALA A 61 1.27 4.76 0.01
C ALA A 61 0.55 3.40 0.08
N VAL A 62 1.30 2.30 0.22
CA VAL A 62 0.75 0.94 0.41
C VAL A 62 -0.14 0.88 1.65
N ALA A 63 0.30 1.48 2.76
CA ALA A 63 -0.46 1.52 4.01
C ALA A 63 -1.73 2.38 3.89
N ILE A 64 -1.67 3.52 3.19
CA ILE A 64 -2.84 4.38 2.94
C ILE A 64 -3.88 3.64 2.08
N LEU A 65 -3.43 2.88 1.08
CA LEU A 65 -4.32 2.14 0.19
C LEU A 65 -4.75 0.78 0.73
N ASP A 66 -4.16 0.32 1.84
CA ASP A 66 -4.42 -0.97 2.50
C ASP A 66 -4.17 -2.16 1.56
N LEU A 67 -3.06 -2.13 0.81
CA LEU A 67 -2.76 -3.12 -0.22
C LEU A 67 -1.98 -4.31 0.31
N ASP A 68 -2.30 -5.50 -0.20
CA ASP A 68 -1.54 -6.72 0.03
C ASP A 68 -0.25 -6.71 -0.81
N VAL A 69 0.88 -6.66 -0.12
CA VAL A 69 2.21 -6.51 -0.74
C VAL A 69 3.20 -7.47 -0.09
N GLU A 70 4.00 -8.11 -0.92
CA GLU A 70 5.21 -8.83 -0.53
C GLU A 70 6.41 -7.87 -0.57
N PHE A 71 6.92 -7.50 0.61
CA PHE A 71 8.13 -6.69 0.74
C PHE A 71 9.38 -7.59 0.70
N LEU A 72 10.22 -7.36 -0.30
CA LEU A 72 11.43 -8.14 -0.56
C LEU A 72 12.67 -7.35 -0.11
N PRO A 73 13.26 -7.68 1.05
CA PRO A 73 14.26 -6.84 1.69
C PRO A 73 15.61 -6.88 0.96
N CYS A 74 16.13 -5.71 0.62
CA CYS A 74 17.34 -5.49 -0.15
C CYS A 74 18.36 -4.64 0.64
N PRO A 75 18.85 -5.08 1.82
CA PRO A 75 19.81 -4.31 2.60
C PRO A 75 21.14 -4.11 1.85
N LYS A 76 21.96 -3.14 2.27
CA LYS A 76 23.31 -2.95 1.72
C LYS A 76 24.13 -4.23 1.92
N GLY A 77 24.72 -4.74 0.84
CA GLY A 77 25.48 -6.00 0.84
C GLY A 77 24.65 -7.28 0.71
N GLY A 78 23.31 -7.20 0.67
CA GLY A 78 22.45 -8.35 0.40
C GLY A 78 22.57 -8.81 -1.06
N GLY A 79 22.85 -10.09 -1.29
CA GLY A 79 23.09 -10.62 -2.64
C GLY A 79 21.85 -11.08 -3.40
N VAL A 80 20.86 -11.67 -2.72
CA VAL A 80 19.76 -12.42 -3.36
C VAL A 80 18.83 -11.50 -4.15
N TYR A 81 18.06 -10.66 -3.45
CA TYR A 81 17.05 -9.82 -4.09
C TYR A 81 17.65 -8.65 -4.88
N ARG A 82 18.83 -8.13 -4.49
CA ARG A 82 19.51 -7.09 -5.27
C ARG A 82 19.97 -7.60 -6.63
N ALA A 83 20.43 -8.85 -6.72
CA ALA A 83 20.77 -9.48 -7.99
C ALA A 83 19.52 -9.67 -8.87
N GLN A 84 18.39 -10.08 -8.29
CA GLN A 84 17.13 -10.19 -9.02
C GLN A 84 16.67 -8.85 -9.61
N VAL A 85 16.77 -7.75 -8.85
CA VAL A 85 16.43 -6.41 -9.36
C VAL A 85 17.38 -5.99 -10.49
N GLN A 86 18.67 -6.30 -10.36
CA GLN A 86 19.64 -6.05 -11.42
C GLN A 86 19.33 -6.84 -12.70
N GLU A 87 18.91 -8.10 -12.57
CA GLU A 87 18.52 -8.95 -13.71
C GLU A 87 17.23 -8.46 -14.37
N MET A 88 16.24 -8.04 -13.58
CA MET A 88 14.93 -7.65 -14.09
C MET A 88 14.85 -6.22 -14.62
N GLY A 89 15.48 -5.26 -13.95
CA GLY A 89 15.40 -3.84 -14.30
C GLY A 89 16.73 -3.18 -14.64
N GLY A 90 17.83 -3.96 -14.65
CA GLY A 90 19.13 -3.51 -15.14
C GLY A 90 19.93 -2.62 -14.17
N LYS A 91 19.35 -2.22 -13.03
CA LYS A 91 20.00 -1.37 -12.02
C LYS A 91 19.60 -1.78 -10.61
N GLN A 92 20.55 -1.80 -9.68
CA GLN A 92 20.30 -1.97 -8.24
C GLN A 92 19.78 -0.67 -7.59
N GLN A 93 18.65 -0.18 -8.10
CA GLN A 93 17.94 1.00 -7.60
C GLN A 93 16.69 0.58 -6.83
N PHE A 94 16.37 1.29 -5.74
CA PHE A 94 15.26 0.97 -4.84
C PHE A 94 14.52 2.26 -4.46
N PRO A 95 13.19 2.24 -4.31
CA PRO A 95 12.30 1.07 -4.44
C PRO A 95 12.14 0.59 -5.89
N PHE A 96 11.81 -0.69 -6.06
CA PHE A 96 11.44 -1.28 -7.35
C PHE A 96 10.15 -2.11 -7.19
N LEU A 97 9.14 -1.78 -7.98
CA LEU A 97 7.83 -2.43 -7.97
C LEU A 97 7.76 -3.46 -9.10
N VAL A 98 7.22 -4.64 -8.78
CA VAL A 98 6.73 -5.63 -9.74
C VAL A 98 5.27 -5.92 -9.44
N ASP A 99 4.41 -5.62 -10.41
CA ASP A 99 2.98 -5.92 -10.35
C ASP A 99 2.66 -7.14 -11.23
N PRO A 100 2.45 -8.34 -10.65
CA PRO A 100 2.11 -9.53 -11.42
C PRO A 100 0.72 -9.48 -12.03
N ASN A 101 -0.17 -8.59 -11.57
CA ASN A 101 -1.54 -8.47 -12.08
C ASN A 101 -1.57 -7.76 -13.45
N THR A 102 -0.67 -6.80 -13.65
CA THR A 102 -0.57 -6.02 -14.90
C THR A 102 0.68 -6.34 -15.72
N GLY A 103 1.65 -7.04 -15.12
CA GLY A 103 2.98 -7.26 -15.69
C GLY A 103 3.91 -6.04 -15.58
N THR A 104 3.49 -4.99 -14.87
CA THR A 104 4.26 -3.74 -14.74
C THR A 104 5.49 -3.94 -13.86
N LYS A 105 6.62 -3.37 -14.31
CA LYS A 105 7.86 -3.28 -13.54
C LYS A 105 8.38 -1.85 -13.61
N MET A 106 8.62 -1.22 -12.47
CA MET A 106 9.01 0.20 -12.49
C MET A 106 9.89 0.61 -11.30
N TYR A 107 10.67 1.65 -11.56
CA TYR A 107 11.50 2.37 -10.60
C TYR A 107 10.84 3.69 -10.23
N GLU A 108 11.57 4.50 -9.45
CA GLU A 108 11.21 5.83 -8.97
C GLU A 108 10.04 5.80 -7.98
N SER A 109 10.30 6.26 -6.74
CA SER A 109 9.29 6.21 -5.68
C SER A 109 8.03 6.98 -6.04
N ASP A 110 8.17 8.10 -6.75
CA ASP A 110 7.06 8.99 -7.06
C ASP A 110 6.16 8.36 -8.11
N ASP A 111 6.76 7.81 -9.18
CA ASP A 111 6.03 7.08 -10.22
C ASP A 111 5.33 5.84 -9.66
N ILE A 112 5.97 5.13 -8.74
CA ILE A 112 5.37 3.98 -8.04
C ILE A 112 4.15 4.44 -7.23
N VAL A 113 4.27 5.51 -6.44
CA VAL A 113 3.14 6.03 -5.65
C VAL A 113 1.99 6.44 -6.57
N ASP A 114 2.27 7.22 -7.61
CA ASP A 114 1.27 7.63 -8.59
C ASP A 114 0.59 6.42 -9.25
N TYR A 115 1.37 5.36 -9.56
CA TYR A 115 0.84 4.11 -10.09
C TYR A 115 -0.10 3.41 -9.11
N LEU A 116 0.26 3.30 -7.83
CA LEU A 116 -0.56 2.64 -6.82
C LEU A 116 -1.90 3.37 -6.63
N PHE A 117 -1.88 4.70 -6.50
CA PHE A 117 -3.11 5.48 -6.33
C PHE A 117 -3.99 5.45 -7.58
N ARG A 118 -3.41 5.42 -8.77
CA ARG A 118 -4.18 5.36 -10.03
C ARG A 118 -4.85 4.02 -10.27
N ASN A 119 -4.18 2.92 -9.95
CA ASN A 119 -4.69 1.57 -10.24
C ASN A 119 -5.50 0.97 -9.08
N TYR A 120 -5.18 1.34 -7.84
CA TYR A 120 -5.71 0.71 -6.64
C TYR A 120 -6.26 1.74 -5.61
N GLY A 121 -6.41 3.00 -6.02
CA GLY A 121 -6.94 4.09 -5.21
C GLY A 121 -7.92 4.99 -5.99
N ASP A 122 -8.05 6.23 -5.53
CA ASP A 122 -8.88 7.29 -6.11
C ASP A 122 -8.12 8.15 -7.13
N GLY A 123 -6.86 7.81 -7.43
CA GLY A 123 -5.98 8.58 -8.31
C GLY A 123 -5.41 9.86 -7.72
N LEU A 124 -5.70 10.18 -6.45
CA LEU A 124 -5.22 11.38 -5.78
C LEU A 124 -4.09 11.00 -4.82
N VAL A 125 -2.88 11.50 -5.11
CA VAL A 125 -1.73 11.33 -4.22
C VAL A 125 -1.78 12.41 -3.12
N PRO A 126 -1.79 12.04 -1.83
CA PRO A 126 -1.89 12.96 -0.70
C PRO A 126 -0.57 13.67 -0.34
#